data_AF-A0A8T2UYS1-F1
#
_entry.id   AF-A0A8T2UYS1-F1
#
_cell.length_a   1.000
_cell.length_b   1.000
_cell.length_c   1.000
_cell.angle_alpha   90.00
_cell.angle_beta   90.00
_cell.angle_gamma   90.00
#
_symmetry.space_group_name_H-M   'P 1'
#
loop_
_entity.id
_entity.type
_entity.pdbx_description
1 polymer ?
#
loop_
_entity_poly.entity_id
_entity_poly.type
_entity_poly.pdbx_seq_one_letter_code
_entity_poly.pdbx_strand_id
1 'polypeptide(L)'
;MGKFKGNGGLQLLMSVLKDLNKDNNTIRHACTLLSSAAKGDEVSKEQFMDLNAAEVLPKLIKECMNDGNLVIFLCNAFRALVTSDDSRVVASKAFMNARTFAENGMVEALLLASSQLQGSSSAITSICMALKSLAVNENICKSIAEQKGIDFILQVMAESIKICDKSVAKSACSFLSQLAGSDDNKEFIVMSGGLERLISITSYFSDDPSVLQEAFTVVTALSLRSPQNALKAVQVGALDIVAEAMECHPAAGTMQRQACLLLRNFAVRSSEIRSAVLEKGLESLIRQAKRMHASCKDAASAALRDLGFNDYND
;
A
#
# COMPACT_ATOMS: atom_id res chain seq x y z
N MET A 1 -27.10 15.65 2.85
CA MET A 1 -26.66 15.14 1.53
C MET A 1 -27.80 14.88 0.55
N GLY A 2 -28.92 14.25 0.96
CA GLY A 2 -30.01 13.88 0.02
C GLY A 2 -30.56 15.03 -0.85
N LYS A 3 -30.83 16.20 -0.26
CA LYS A 3 -31.29 17.40 -1.00
C LYS A 3 -30.26 17.95 -2.00
N PHE A 4 -28.96 17.84 -1.70
CA PHE A 4 -27.89 18.28 -2.60
C PHE A 4 -27.82 17.39 -3.85
N LYS A 5 -27.91 16.07 -3.66
CA LYS A 5 -27.89 15.09 -4.75
C LYS A 5 -29.13 15.21 -5.65
N GLY A 6 -30.31 15.32 -5.04
CA GLY A 6 -31.59 15.40 -5.76
C GLY A 6 -31.80 16.68 -6.59
N ASN A 7 -31.03 17.74 -6.34
CA ASN A 7 -31.19 19.05 -6.99
C ASN A 7 -30.07 19.37 -8.00
N GLY A 8 -29.41 18.34 -8.57
CA GLY A 8 -28.35 18.55 -9.56
C GLY A 8 -26.99 19.00 -8.97
N GLY A 9 -26.80 18.84 -7.66
CA GLY A 9 -25.59 19.31 -6.97
C GLY A 9 -24.31 18.62 -7.46
N LEU A 10 -24.38 17.36 -7.89
CA LEU A 10 -23.22 16.64 -8.43
C LEU A 10 -22.80 17.18 -9.80
N GLN A 11 -23.75 17.53 -10.65
CA GLN A 11 -23.50 18.15 -11.96
C GLN A 11 -22.85 19.52 -11.78
N LEU A 12 -23.39 20.35 -10.88
CA LEU A 12 -22.80 21.64 -10.55
C LEU A 12 -21.37 21.46 -10.03
N LEU A 13 -21.17 20.52 -9.10
CA LEU A 13 -19.85 20.23 -8.54
C LEU A 13 -18.84 19.83 -9.62
N MET A 14 -19.22 18.93 -10.53
CA MET A 14 -18.37 18.54 -11.65
C MET A 14 -18.15 19.67 -12.65
N SER A 15 -19.11 20.56 -12.87
CA SER A 15 -18.89 21.76 -13.69
C SER A 15 -17.86 22.72 -13.08
N VAL A 16 -17.83 22.83 -11.75
CA VAL A 16 -16.82 23.61 -11.03
C VAL A 16 -15.44 22.99 -11.20
N LEU A 17 -15.32 21.65 -11.07
CA LEU A 17 -14.04 20.94 -11.25
C LEU A 17 -13.56 20.92 -12.71
N LYS A 18 -14.47 21.02 -13.68
CA LYS A 18 -14.13 21.12 -15.11
C LYS A 18 -13.59 22.50 -15.50
N ASP A 19 -13.89 23.54 -14.73
CA ASP A 19 -13.35 24.88 -14.95
C ASP A 19 -11.99 25.01 -14.27
N LEU A 20 -10.94 24.80 -15.06
CA LEU A 20 -9.54 24.79 -14.63
C LEU A 20 -9.04 26.18 -14.19
N ASN A 21 -9.83 27.24 -14.41
CA ASN A 21 -9.50 28.60 -13.99
C ASN A 21 -10.00 28.95 -12.57
N LYS A 22 -10.61 28.00 -11.86
CA LYS A 22 -11.07 28.23 -10.48
C LYS A 22 -9.90 28.39 -9.54
N ASP A 23 -10.08 29.24 -8.53
CA ASP A 23 -9.09 29.42 -7.48
C ASP A 23 -8.92 28.15 -6.62
N ASN A 24 -7.76 27.99 -6.00
CA ASN A 24 -7.41 26.80 -5.22
C ASN A 24 -8.41 26.51 -4.08
N ASN A 25 -9.03 27.53 -3.48
CA ASN A 25 -10.03 27.29 -2.43
C ASN A 25 -11.30 26.69 -3.01
N THR A 26 -11.76 27.16 -4.17
CA THR A 26 -12.92 26.59 -4.85
C THR A 26 -12.68 25.11 -5.21
N ILE A 27 -11.52 24.79 -5.80
CA ILE A 27 -11.15 23.41 -6.13
C ILE A 27 -11.09 22.54 -4.86
N ARG A 28 -10.49 23.05 -3.78
CA ARG A 28 -10.40 22.35 -2.49
C ARG A 28 -11.77 22.00 -1.90
N HIS A 29 -12.68 22.97 -1.83
CA HIS A 29 -14.03 22.72 -1.32
C HIS A 29 -14.78 21.75 -2.22
N ALA A 30 -14.62 21.86 -3.54
CA ALA A 30 -15.23 20.95 -4.49
C ALA A 30 -14.74 19.50 -4.28
N CYS A 31 -13.44 19.28 -4.14
CA CYS A 31 -12.88 17.95 -3.84
C CYS A 31 -13.38 17.38 -2.50
N THR A 32 -13.53 18.24 -1.49
CA THR A 32 -14.07 17.85 -0.17
C THR A 32 -15.53 17.42 -0.25
N LEU A 33 -16.34 18.17 -1.01
CA LEU A 33 -17.74 17.85 -1.27
C LEU A 33 -17.87 16.56 -2.08
N LEU A 34 -17.03 16.35 -3.09
CA LEU A 34 -17.01 15.11 -3.89
C LEU A 34 -16.70 13.91 -3.00
N SER A 35 -15.63 14.00 -2.20
CA SER A 35 -15.24 12.94 -1.26
C SER A 35 -16.37 12.59 -0.30
N SER A 36 -17.04 13.61 0.25
CA SER A 36 -18.16 13.44 1.18
C SER A 36 -19.42 12.89 0.51
N ALA A 37 -19.65 13.23 -0.76
CA ALA A 37 -20.80 12.74 -1.52
C ALA A 37 -20.63 11.27 -1.92
N ALA A 38 -19.40 10.86 -2.26
CA ALA A 38 -19.04 9.53 -2.70
C ALA A 38 -18.92 8.52 -1.55
N LYS A 39 -18.46 8.95 -0.37
CA LYS A 39 -18.22 8.05 0.77
C LYS A 39 -19.47 7.25 1.14
N GLY A 40 -19.35 5.92 1.11
CA GLY A 40 -20.42 4.98 1.43
C GLY A 40 -21.64 5.06 0.51
N ASP A 41 -21.51 5.61 -0.70
CA ASP A 41 -22.63 5.75 -1.63
C ASP A 41 -22.24 5.46 -3.09
N GLU A 42 -22.39 4.21 -3.51
CA GLU A 42 -22.01 3.76 -4.87
C GLU A 42 -22.80 4.48 -5.96
N VAL A 43 -24.08 4.83 -5.73
CA VAL A 43 -24.88 5.60 -6.69
C VAL A 43 -24.23 6.94 -7.02
N SER A 44 -23.70 7.65 -6.01
CA SER A 44 -23.01 8.93 -6.26
C SER A 44 -21.67 8.74 -6.93
N LYS A 45 -20.93 7.67 -6.61
CA LYS A 45 -19.67 7.34 -7.28
C LYS A 45 -19.92 7.12 -8.77
N GLU A 46 -20.92 6.32 -9.11
CA GLU A 46 -21.32 6.08 -10.51
C GLU A 46 -21.69 7.38 -11.22
N GLN A 47 -22.50 8.24 -10.59
CA GLN A 47 -22.85 9.53 -11.16
C GLN A 47 -21.64 10.45 -11.39
N PHE A 48 -20.64 10.45 -10.50
CA PHE A 48 -19.40 11.19 -10.74
C PHE A 48 -18.60 10.62 -11.92
N MET A 49 -18.56 9.30 -12.06
CA MET A 49 -17.91 8.64 -13.19
C MET A 49 -18.61 8.97 -14.51
N ASP A 50 -19.95 8.94 -14.55
CA ASP A 50 -20.76 9.36 -15.72
C ASP A 50 -20.57 10.85 -16.07
N LEU A 51 -20.16 11.67 -15.10
CA LEU A 51 -19.82 13.07 -15.29
C LEU A 51 -18.35 13.31 -15.65
N ASN A 52 -17.63 12.26 -16.06
CA ASN A 52 -16.23 12.23 -16.48
C ASN A 52 -15.22 12.60 -15.38
N ALA A 53 -15.47 12.21 -14.12
CA ALA A 53 -14.48 12.40 -13.05
C ALA A 53 -13.12 11.75 -13.38
N ALA A 54 -13.13 10.62 -14.10
CA ALA A 54 -11.93 9.92 -14.57
C ALA A 54 -11.03 10.76 -15.48
N GLU A 55 -11.60 11.64 -16.31
CA GLU A 55 -10.83 12.53 -17.19
C GLU A 55 -10.42 13.82 -16.47
N VAL A 56 -11.25 14.31 -15.54
CA VAL A 56 -11.09 15.63 -14.91
C VAL A 56 -10.03 15.59 -13.81
N LEU A 57 -10.08 14.62 -12.90
CA LEU A 57 -9.17 14.62 -11.74
C LEU A 57 -7.68 14.46 -12.12
N PRO A 58 -7.27 13.60 -13.07
CA PRO A 58 -5.87 13.55 -13.50
C PRO A 58 -5.37 14.88 -14.07
N LYS A 59 -6.19 15.59 -14.86
CA LYS A 59 -5.84 16.90 -15.43
C LYS A 59 -5.62 17.93 -14.32
N LEU A 60 -6.53 18.00 -13.35
CA LEU A 60 -6.40 18.88 -12.19
C LEU A 60 -5.15 18.56 -11.36
N ILE A 61 -4.82 17.28 -11.15
CA ILE A 61 -3.58 16.91 -10.45
C ILE A 61 -2.35 17.43 -11.21
N LYS A 62 -2.33 17.33 -12.54
CA LYS A 62 -1.23 17.86 -13.35
C LYS A 62 -1.15 19.40 -13.24
N GLU A 63 -2.26 20.11 -13.26
CA GLU A 63 -2.25 21.58 -13.17
C GLU A 63 -1.86 22.08 -11.77
N CYS A 64 -2.30 21.38 -10.74
CA CYS A 64 -2.08 21.76 -9.35
C CYS A 64 -0.88 21.03 -8.72
N MET A 65 0.00 20.41 -9.53
CA MET A 65 1.05 19.50 -9.06
C MET A 65 2.06 20.13 -8.08
N ASN A 66 2.15 21.47 -8.05
CA ASN A 66 3.03 22.22 -7.16
C ASN A 66 2.39 22.59 -5.80
N ASP A 67 1.07 22.41 -5.64
CA ASP A 67 0.34 22.69 -4.40
C ASP A 67 0.04 21.37 -3.67
N GLY A 68 0.91 21.02 -2.72
CA GLY A 68 0.79 19.77 -1.97
C GLY A 68 -0.53 19.65 -1.22
N ASN A 69 -1.10 20.76 -0.72
CA ASN A 69 -2.40 20.71 -0.05
C ASN A 69 -3.50 20.34 -1.04
N LEU A 70 -3.51 20.98 -2.22
CA LEU A 70 -4.54 20.72 -3.22
C LEU A 70 -4.45 19.28 -3.76
N VAL A 71 -3.24 18.78 -3.99
CA VAL A 71 -3.00 17.38 -4.39
C VAL A 71 -3.55 16.39 -3.36
N ILE A 72 -3.45 16.68 -2.06
CA ILE A 72 -4.07 15.83 -1.01
C ILE A 72 -5.59 15.75 -1.19
N PHE A 73 -6.27 16.89 -1.40
CA PHE A 73 -7.72 16.90 -1.60
C PHE A 73 -8.14 16.17 -2.89
N LEU A 74 -7.37 16.32 -3.97
CA LEU A 74 -7.60 15.60 -5.22
C LEU A 74 -7.40 14.09 -5.05
N CYS A 75 -6.36 13.66 -4.35
CA CYS A 75 -6.13 12.26 -4.00
C CYS A 75 -7.28 11.69 -3.17
N ASN A 76 -7.81 12.45 -2.20
CA ASN A 76 -8.95 12.03 -1.38
C ASN A 76 -10.23 11.90 -2.22
N ALA A 77 -10.49 12.84 -3.13
CA ALA A 77 -11.62 12.80 -4.05
C ALA A 77 -11.55 11.56 -4.95
N PHE A 78 -10.38 11.33 -5.57
CA PHE A 78 -10.12 10.12 -6.36
C PHE A 78 -10.34 8.84 -5.54
N ARG A 79 -9.73 8.74 -4.35
CA ARG A 79 -9.82 7.54 -3.50
C ARG A 79 -11.25 7.25 -3.07
N ALA A 80 -12.07 8.27 -2.80
CA ALA A 80 -13.48 8.09 -2.47
C ALA A 80 -14.29 7.43 -3.62
N LEU A 81 -13.88 7.65 -4.88
CA LEU A 81 -14.52 7.04 -6.05
C LEU A 81 -14.05 5.61 -6.33
N VAL A 82 -12.91 5.20 -5.80
CA VAL A 82 -12.32 3.86 -6.03
C VAL A 82 -12.28 2.97 -4.78
N THR A 83 -12.91 3.40 -3.68
CA THR A 83 -13.01 2.59 -2.47
C THR A 83 -14.36 1.89 -2.44
N SER A 84 -14.40 0.59 -2.16
CA SER A 84 -15.64 -0.15 -1.92
C SER A 84 -16.04 -0.03 -0.45
N ASP A 85 -16.86 0.96 -0.10
CA ASP A 85 -17.25 1.28 1.29
C ASP A 85 -18.77 1.43 1.51
N ASP A 86 -19.60 1.00 0.56
CA ASP A 86 -21.05 0.97 0.70
C ASP A 86 -21.53 -0.44 1.06
N SER A 87 -21.87 -0.67 2.33
CA SER A 87 -22.34 -1.96 2.81
C SER A 87 -23.78 -2.30 2.41
N ARG A 88 -24.50 -1.37 1.79
CA ARG A 88 -25.91 -1.55 1.39
C ARG A 88 -26.04 -2.25 0.04
N VAL A 89 -24.96 -2.30 -0.74
CA VAL A 89 -24.94 -2.94 -2.06
C VAL A 89 -24.00 -4.15 -2.05
N VAL A 90 -24.36 -5.15 -2.87
CA VAL A 90 -23.61 -6.42 -2.94
C VAL A 90 -22.37 -6.30 -3.84
N ALA A 91 -22.39 -5.37 -4.80
CA ALA A 91 -21.30 -5.17 -5.76
C ALA A 91 -20.95 -3.68 -5.87
N SER A 92 -19.65 -3.38 -5.79
CA SER A 92 -19.08 -2.04 -6.00
C SER A 92 -18.38 -1.97 -7.36
N LYS A 93 -18.45 -0.81 -8.03
CA LYS A 93 -17.68 -0.53 -9.26
C LYS A 93 -16.28 0.02 -8.97
N ALA A 94 -15.84 0.06 -7.71
CA ALA A 94 -14.52 0.55 -7.30
C ALA A 94 -13.35 0.04 -8.16
N PHE A 95 -13.30 -1.27 -8.43
CA PHE A 95 -12.29 -1.88 -9.29
C PHE A 95 -12.34 -1.32 -10.73
N MET A 96 -13.54 -1.18 -11.30
CA MET A 96 -13.71 -0.62 -12.63
C MET A 96 -13.35 0.86 -12.68
N ASN A 97 -13.75 1.63 -11.66
CA ASN A 97 -13.40 3.04 -11.55
C ASN A 97 -11.88 3.22 -11.52
N ALA A 98 -11.15 2.42 -10.71
CA ALA A 98 -9.68 2.47 -10.67
C ALA A 98 -9.05 2.20 -12.03
N ARG A 99 -9.58 1.24 -12.80
CA ARG A 99 -9.14 0.98 -14.18
C ARG A 99 -9.39 2.18 -15.09
N THR A 100 -10.59 2.75 -15.06
CA THR A 100 -10.91 3.92 -15.89
C THR A 100 -10.03 5.12 -15.53
N PHE A 101 -9.73 5.35 -14.26
CA PHE A 101 -8.76 6.38 -13.85
C PHE A 101 -7.35 6.11 -14.38
N ALA A 102 -6.87 4.86 -14.31
CA ALA A 102 -5.56 4.49 -14.86
C ALA A 102 -5.50 4.71 -16.38
N GLU A 103 -6.53 4.30 -17.12
CA GLU A 103 -6.68 4.52 -18.56
C GLU A 103 -6.71 6.01 -18.94
N ASN A 104 -7.16 6.87 -18.03
CA ASN A 104 -7.19 8.33 -18.19
C ASN A 104 -5.95 9.06 -17.63
N GLY A 105 -4.84 8.34 -17.44
CA GLY A 105 -3.54 8.96 -17.11
C GLY A 105 -3.39 9.36 -15.64
N MET A 106 -4.18 8.80 -14.72
CA MET A 106 -4.04 9.08 -13.29
C MET A 106 -2.67 8.66 -12.73
N VAL A 107 -2.11 7.55 -13.22
CA VAL A 107 -0.78 7.08 -12.78
C VAL A 107 0.29 8.13 -13.09
N GLU A 108 0.33 8.61 -14.34
CA GLU A 108 1.26 9.64 -14.80
C GLU A 108 1.08 10.93 -14.00
N ALA A 109 -0.17 11.38 -13.80
CA ALA A 109 -0.48 12.59 -13.04
C ALA A 109 0.06 12.53 -11.59
N LEU A 110 -0.15 11.40 -10.90
CA LEU A 110 0.30 11.21 -9.52
C LEU A 110 1.83 11.14 -9.42
N LEU A 111 2.49 10.47 -10.36
CA LEU A 111 3.96 10.39 -10.38
C LEU A 111 4.61 11.75 -10.72
N LEU A 112 4.03 12.52 -11.65
CA LEU A 112 4.45 13.90 -11.92
C LEU A 112 4.29 14.81 -10.69
N ALA A 113 3.15 14.72 -9.99
CA ALA A 113 2.96 15.48 -8.75
C ALA A 113 3.98 15.09 -7.67
N SER A 114 4.32 13.81 -7.57
CA SER A 114 5.32 13.33 -6.61
C SER A 114 6.70 13.93 -6.85
N SER A 115 7.09 14.17 -8.10
CA SER A 115 8.40 14.75 -8.40
C SER A 115 8.50 16.22 -8.01
N GLN A 116 7.38 16.95 -7.97
CA GLN A 116 7.34 18.36 -7.55
C GLN A 116 7.22 18.52 -6.03
N LEU A 117 6.70 17.50 -5.33
CA LEU A 117 6.29 17.57 -3.93
C LEU A 117 7.21 16.81 -2.96
N GLN A 118 8.47 16.58 -3.34
CA GLN A 118 9.43 15.81 -2.53
C GLN A 118 9.62 16.35 -1.10
N GLY A 119 9.37 17.65 -0.86
CA GLY A 119 9.44 18.27 0.47
C GLY A 119 8.16 18.18 1.31
N SER A 120 7.07 17.58 0.81
CA SER A 120 5.78 17.52 1.51
C SER A 120 5.40 16.09 1.90
N SER A 121 5.74 15.68 3.12
CA SER A 121 5.45 14.34 3.65
C SER A 121 3.97 13.96 3.54
N SER A 122 3.06 14.89 3.83
CA SER A 122 1.61 14.66 3.76
C SER A 122 1.12 14.43 2.33
N ALA A 123 1.64 15.21 1.36
CA ALA A 123 1.29 15.03 -0.04
C ALA A 123 1.85 13.73 -0.61
N ILE A 124 3.11 13.40 -0.31
CA ILE A 124 3.73 12.13 -0.73
C ILE A 124 3.00 10.93 -0.13
N THR A 125 2.63 10.99 1.15
CA THR A 125 1.80 9.96 1.80
C THR A 125 0.48 9.80 1.03
N SER A 126 -0.21 10.90 0.74
CA SER A 126 -1.47 10.88 0.01
C SER A 126 -1.34 10.30 -1.41
N ILE A 127 -0.25 10.63 -2.12
CA ILE A 127 0.06 10.09 -3.45
C ILE A 127 0.32 8.58 -3.37
N CYS A 128 1.10 8.11 -2.39
CA CYS A 128 1.35 6.67 -2.20
C CYS A 128 0.04 5.90 -1.97
N MET A 129 -0.86 6.45 -1.15
CA MET A 129 -2.18 5.84 -0.92
C MET A 129 -3.06 5.84 -2.17
N ALA A 130 -2.99 6.90 -3.00
CA ALA A 130 -3.72 6.99 -4.25
C ALA A 130 -3.20 5.97 -5.28
N LEU A 131 -1.88 5.89 -5.48
CA LEU A 131 -1.25 4.91 -6.37
C LEU A 131 -1.53 3.47 -5.92
N LYS A 132 -1.49 3.19 -4.61
CA LYS A 132 -1.92 1.90 -4.06
C LYS A 132 -3.37 1.57 -4.44
N SER A 133 -4.27 2.55 -4.36
CA SER A 133 -5.69 2.37 -4.69
C SER A 133 -5.93 2.19 -6.20
N LEU A 134 -5.00 2.61 -7.07
CA LEU A 134 -5.03 2.34 -8.51
C LEU A 134 -4.50 0.96 -8.88
N ALA A 135 -3.53 0.44 -8.13
CA ALA A 135 -2.79 -0.79 -8.41
C ALA A 135 -3.63 -2.07 -8.17
N VAL A 136 -4.83 -2.13 -8.75
CA VAL A 136 -5.84 -3.19 -8.51
C VAL A 136 -5.66 -4.41 -9.40
N ASN A 137 -4.84 -4.33 -10.45
CA ASN A 137 -4.53 -5.46 -11.33
C ASN A 137 -3.10 -5.37 -11.86
N GLU A 138 -2.65 -6.48 -12.46
CA GLU A 138 -1.29 -6.64 -12.96
C GLU A 138 -0.91 -5.62 -14.04
N ASN A 139 -1.81 -5.30 -14.97
CA ASN A 139 -1.54 -4.32 -16.04
C ASN A 139 -1.26 -2.93 -15.46
N ILE A 140 -2.02 -2.50 -14.45
CA ILE A 140 -1.79 -1.20 -13.80
C ILE A 140 -0.50 -1.25 -12.97
N CYS A 141 -0.25 -2.34 -12.23
CA CYS A 141 1.01 -2.53 -11.51
C CYS A 141 2.23 -2.44 -12.43
N LYS A 142 2.15 -3.03 -13.64
CA LYS A 142 3.18 -2.95 -14.66
C LYS A 142 3.33 -1.53 -15.22
N SER A 143 2.22 -0.86 -15.53
CA SER A 143 2.25 0.54 -15.99
C SER A 143 2.89 1.49 -14.97
N ILE A 144 2.65 1.27 -13.68
CA ILE A 144 3.31 2.01 -12.60
C ILE A 144 4.83 1.75 -12.63
N ALA A 145 5.26 0.49 -12.79
CA ALA A 145 6.67 0.13 -12.87
C ALA A 145 7.36 0.76 -14.09
N GLU A 146 6.74 0.68 -15.26
CA GLU A 146 7.23 1.28 -16.53
C GLU A 146 7.39 2.81 -16.42
N GLN A 147 6.56 3.46 -15.61
CA GLN A 147 6.63 4.89 -15.32
C GLN A 147 7.56 5.24 -14.14
N LYS A 148 8.50 4.35 -13.77
CA LYS A 148 9.46 4.54 -12.67
C LYS A 148 8.83 4.65 -11.28
N GLY A 149 7.61 4.10 -11.11
CA GLY A 149 6.92 4.10 -9.81
C GLY A 149 7.64 3.30 -8.72
N ILE A 150 8.42 2.28 -9.11
CA ILE A 150 9.26 1.51 -8.17
C ILE A 150 10.47 2.34 -7.73
N ASP A 151 11.15 3.03 -8.63
CA ASP A 151 12.26 3.93 -8.27
C ASP A 151 11.78 5.04 -7.33
N PHE A 152 10.64 5.64 -7.67
CA PHE A 152 9.97 6.63 -6.82
C PHE A 152 9.72 6.10 -5.41
N ILE A 153 9.09 4.94 -5.25
CA ILE A 153 8.70 4.47 -3.91
C ILE A 153 9.92 4.04 -3.08
N LEU A 154 10.97 3.50 -3.70
CA LEU A 154 12.23 3.21 -3.03
C LEU A 154 12.95 4.49 -2.58
N GLN A 155 12.87 5.58 -3.35
CA GLN A 155 13.36 6.90 -2.95
C GLN A 155 12.54 7.46 -1.77
N VAL A 156 11.21 7.34 -1.78
CA VAL A 156 10.36 7.77 -0.66
C VAL A 156 10.71 7.02 0.62
N MET A 157 10.94 5.70 0.54
CA MET A 157 11.42 4.91 1.68
C MET A 157 12.77 5.46 2.19
N ALA A 158 13.72 5.74 1.29
CA ALA A 158 15.00 6.34 1.66
C ALA A 158 14.84 7.66 2.43
N GLU A 159 13.97 8.52 1.91
CA GLU A 159 13.76 9.85 2.46
C GLU A 159 13.05 9.77 3.82
N SER A 160 12.10 8.85 3.98
CA SER A 160 11.37 8.65 5.25
C SER A 160 12.29 8.44 6.44
N ILE A 161 13.42 7.75 6.25
CA ILE A 161 14.46 7.56 7.27
C ILE A 161 15.13 8.89 7.62
N LYS A 162 15.52 9.68 6.60
CA LYS A 162 16.23 10.96 6.80
C LYS A 162 15.37 11.98 7.54
N ILE A 163 14.07 12.01 7.26
CA ILE A 163 13.11 12.92 7.91
C ILE A 163 12.45 12.31 9.15
N CYS A 164 12.81 11.08 9.52
CA CYS A 164 12.27 10.34 10.67
C CYS A 164 10.73 10.18 10.65
N ASP A 165 10.11 10.06 9.48
CA ASP A 165 8.65 10.06 9.33
C ASP A 165 8.08 8.64 9.13
N LYS A 166 7.57 8.09 10.23
CA LYS A 166 6.92 6.77 10.29
C LYS A 166 5.68 6.68 9.38
N SER A 167 4.94 7.77 9.18
CA SER A 167 3.74 7.78 8.33
C SER A 167 4.12 7.61 6.85
N VAL A 168 5.17 8.29 6.42
CA VAL A 168 5.72 8.15 5.06
C VAL A 168 6.27 6.73 4.87
N ALA A 169 7.05 6.22 5.82
CA ALA A 169 7.62 4.87 5.76
C ALA A 169 6.51 3.79 5.61
N LYS A 170 5.46 3.88 6.44
CA LYS A 170 4.31 2.97 6.37
C LYS A 170 3.60 3.04 5.03
N SER A 171 3.26 4.25 4.59
CA SER A 171 2.53 4.44 3.33
C SER A 171 3.34 3.94 2.13
N ALA A 172 4.66 4.11 2.18
CA ALA A 172 5.57 3.62 1.17
C ALA A 172 5.64 2.09 1.13
N CYS A 173 5.85 1.43 2.28
CA CYS A 173 5.82 -0.03 2.37
C CYS A 173 4.45 -0.60 1.93
N SER A 174 3.37 0.08 2.32
CA SER A 174 2.01 -0.36 1.98
C SER A 174 1.72 -0.24 0.48
N PHE A 175 2.28 0.75 -0.21
CA PHE A 175 2.18 0.84 -1.66
C PHE A 175 3.10 -0.20 -2.35
N LEU A 176 4.34 -0.35 -1.89
CA LEU A 176 5.27 -1.32 -2.45
C LEU A 176 4.75 -2.77 -2.33
N SER A 177 4.06 -3.11 -1.24
CA SER A 177 3.47 -4.45 -1.07
C SER A 177 2.38 -4.75 -2.11
N GLN A 178 1.62 -3.73 -2.54
CA GLN A 178 0.63 -3.86 -3.61
C GLN A 178 1.32 -4.14 -4.96
N LEU A 179 2.43 -3.47 -5.24
CA LEU A 179 3.22 -3.71 -6.47
C LEU A 179 3.89 -5.08 -6.46
N ALA A 180 4.40 -5.53 -5.31
CA ALA A 180 5.00 -6.84 -5.12
C ALA A 180 4.02 -8.01 -5.30
N GLY A 181 2.72 -7.74 -5.44
CA GLY A 181 1.71 -8.74 -5.78
C GLY A 181 1.84 -9.27 -7.22
N SER A 182 2.42 -8.50 -8.14
CA SER A 182 2.70 -8.94 -9.53
C SER A 182 4.06 -9.62 -9.59
N ASP A 183 4.12 -10.80 -10.23
CA ASP A 183 5.35 -11.59 -10.33
C ASP A 183 6.44 -10.85 -11.12
N ASP A 184 6.08 -10.13 -12.19
CA ASP A 184 7.01 -9.28 -12.96
C ASP A 184 7.64 -8.18 -12.09
N ASN A 185 6.85 -7.54 -11.23
CA ASN A 185 7.33 -6.48 -10.36
C ASN A 185 8.22 -7.00 -9.23
N LYS A 186 8.05 -8.24 -8.76
CA LYS A 186 8.90 -8.80 -7.68
C LYS A 186 10.37 -8.77 -8.06
N GLU A 187 10.69 -9.27 -9.26
CA GLU A 187 12.08 -9.30 -9.72
C GLU A 187 12.64 -7.90 -9.90
N PHE A 188 11.86 -6.98 -10.47
CA PHE A 188 12.32 -5.60 -10.62
C PHE A 188 12.55 -4.91 -9.27
N ILE A 189 11.65 -5.09 -8.28
CA ILE A 189 11.83 -4.55 -6.92
C ILE A 189 13.12 -5.08 -6.28
N VAL A 190 13.38 -6.38 -6.41
CA VAL A 190 14.58 -7.02 -5.83
C VAL A 190 15.84 -6.53 -6.55
N MET A 191 15.83 -6.45 -7.88
CA MET A 191 16.97 -5.94 -8.67
C MET A 191 17.28 -4.46 -8.37
N SER A 192 16.27 -3.67 -8.03
CA SER A 192 16.43 -2.26 -7.65
C SER A 192 16.83 -2.06 -6.17
N GLY A 193 17.23 -3.12 -5.46
CA GLY A 193 17.68 -3.04 -4.06
C GLY A 193 16.54 -2.89 -3.05
N GLY A 194 15.34 -3.35 -3.39
CA GLY A 194 14.15 -3.21 -2.54
C GLY A 194 14.26 -3.97 -1.21
N LEU A 195 14.96 -5.10 -1.17
CA LEU A 195 15.16 -5.88 0.06
C LEU A 195 16.07 -5.14 1.05
N GLU A 196 17.20 -4.62 0.59
CA GLU A 196 18.14 -3.80 1.37
C GLU A 196 17.47 -2.54 1.90
N ARG A 197 16.59 -1.93 1.07
CA ARG A 197 15.77 -0.79 1.50
C ARG A 197 14.81 -1.17 2.62
N LEU A 198 14.15 -2.32 2.53
CA LEU A 198 13.25 -2.81 3.57
C LEU A 198 13.99 -3.09 4.87
N ILE A 199 15.17 -3.73 4.81
CA ILE A 199 16.02 -3.96 5.99
C ILE A 199 16.39 -2.62 6.65
N SER A 200 16.80 -1.64 5.86
CA SER A 200 17.12 -0.30 6.37
C SER A 200 15.93 0.35 7.09
N ILE A 201 14.72 0.24 6.52
CA ILE A 201 13.48 0.75 7.13
C ILE A 201 13.19 0.04 8.44
N THR A 202 13.26 -1.29 8.46
CA THR A 202 12.93 -2.08 9.65
C THR A 202 13.94 -1.90 10.77
N SER A 203 15.23 -1.74 10.46
CA SER A 203 16.25 -1.44 11.46
C SER A 203 16.08 -0.04 12.04
N TYR A 204 15.73 0.95 11.21
CA TYR A 204 15.59 2.33 11.67
C TYR A 204 14.32 2.57 12.48
N PHE A 205 13.19 2.02 12.04
CA PHE A 205 11.89 2.13 12.70
C PHE A 205 11.55 0.86 13.51
N SER A 206 12.56 0.24 14.13
CA SER A 206 12.41 -0.99 14.90
C SER A 206 11.50 -0.83 16.13
N ASP A 207 11.26 0.40 16.56
CA ASP A 207 10.37 0.75 17.68
C ASP A 207 8.89 0.85 17.29
N ASP A 208 8.55 0.87 15.99
CA ASP A 208 7.17 0.98 15.51
C ASP A 208 6.69 -0.33 14.85
N PRO A 209 5.91 -1.17 15.58
CA PRO A 209 5.42 -2.43 15.04
C PRO A 209 4.51 -2.27 13.83
N SER A 210 3.93 -1.08 13.62
CA SER A 210 3.10 -0.81 12.45
C SER A 210 3.90 -0.53 11.19
N VAL A 211 5.14 -0.01 11.29
CA VAL A 211 6.10 0.05 10.17
C VAL A 211 6.60 -1.35 9.85
N LEU A 212 7.01 -2.10 10.89
CA LEU A 212 7.51 -3.47 10.75
C LEU A 212 6.47 -4.39 10.07
N GLN A 213 5.20 -4.28 10.46
CA GLN A 213 4.10 -5.00 9.81
C GLN A 213 4.03 -4.77 8.30
N GLU A 214 4.07 -3.51 7.86
CA GLU A 214 3.99 -3.18 6.44
C GLU A 214 5.24 -3.67 5.69
N ALA A 215 6.44 -3.51 6.26
CA ALA A 215 7.67 -4.02 5.68
C ALA A 215 7.68 -5.55 5.54
N PHE A 216 7.25 -6.27 6.58
CA PHE A 216 7.10 -7.74 6.51
C PHE A 216 6.04 -8.17 5.49
N THR A 217 5.01 -7.38 5.27
CA THR A 217 4.03 -7.63 4.21
C THR A 217 4.69 -7.57 2.83
N VAL A 218 5.59 -6.62 2.59
CA VAL A 218 6.36 -6.54 1.33
C VAL A 218 7.26 -7.78 1.17
N VAL A 219 8.06 -8.13 2.18
CA VAL A 219 8.96 -9.30 2.11
C VAL A 219 8.18 -10.60 1.92
N THR A 220 7.02 -10.73 2.56
CA THR A 220 6.10 -11.87 2.37
C THR A 220 5.62 -11.94 0.93
N ALA A 221 5.23 -10.81 0.32
CA ALA A 221 4.82 -10.77 -1.09
C ALA A 221 5.97 -11.13 -2.04
N LEU A 222 7.16 -10.54 -1.84
CA LEU A 222 8.35 -10.80 -2.67
C LEU A 222 8.83 -12.25 -2.61
N SER A 223 8.67 -12.92 -1.47
CA SER A 223 9.08 -14.33 -1.27
C SER A 223 8.00 -15.34 -1.69
N LEU A 224 6.76 -14.91 -1.89
CA LEU A 224 5.66 -15.80 -2.25
C LEU A 224 5.90 -16.43 -3.63
N ARG A 225 6.11 -17.76 -3.63
CA ARG A 225 6.45 -18.56 -4.83
C ARG A 225 7.79 -18.20 -5.48
N SER A 226 8.66 -17.49 -4.76
CA SER A 226 9.97 -17.05 -5.26
C SER A 226 11.10 -17.45 -4.28
N PRO A 227 11.58 -18.70 -4.32
CA PRO A 227 12.61 -19.18 -3.40
C PRO A 227 13.93 -18.41 -3.52
N GLN A 228 14.26 -17.90 -4.71
CA GLN A 228 15.44 -17.04 -4.93
C GLN A 228 15.32 -15.71 -4.16
N ASN A 229 14.14 -15.09 -4.14
CA ASN A 229 13.89 -13.86 -3.40
C ASN A 229 13.87 -14.10 -1.89
N ALA A 230 13.36 -15.27 -1.46
CA ALA A 230 13.48 -15.69 -0.06
C ALA A 230 14.95 -15.84 0.37
N LEU A 231 15.79 -16.50 -0.45
CA LEU A 231 17.23 -16.63 -0.18
C LEU A 231 17.92 -15.27 -0.10
N LYS A 232 17.67 -14.37 -1.07
CA LYS A 232 18.21 -13.01 -1.04
C LYS A 232 17.77 -12.25 0.21
N ALA A 233 16.50 -12.35 0.60
CA ALA A 233 15.99 -11.72 1.82
C ALA A 233 16.72 -12.22 3.08
N VAL A 234 16.99 -13.52 3.18
CA VAL A 234 17.79 -14.10 4.26
C VAL A 234 19.23 -13.58 4.22
N GLN A 235 19.85 -13.50 3.04
CA GLN A 235 21.22 -13.00 2.87
C GLN A 235 21.40 -11.54 3.30
N VAL A 236 20.36 -10.71 3.13
CA VAL A 236 20.39 -9.30 3.59
C VAL A 236 19.97 -9.14 5.07
N GLY A 237 19.75 -10.23 5.80
CA GLY A 237 19.49 -10.20 7.26
C GLY A 237 18.02 -10.20 7.67
N ALA A 238 17.09 -10.59 6.79
CA ALA A 238 15.65 -10.56 7.13
C ALA A 238 15.29 -11.42 8.36
N LEU A 239 15.99 -12.54 8.59
CA LEU A 239 15.71 -13.39 9.75
C LEU A 239 16.06 -12.73 11.08
N ASP A 240 17.15 -11.95 11.14
CA ASP A 240 17.57 -11.22 12.34
C ASP A 240 16.52 -10.17 12.71
N ILE A 241 16.10 -9.38 11.73
CA ILE A 241 15.05 -8.37 11.90
C ILE A 241 13.72 -8.99 12.35
N VAL A 242 13.34 -10.14 11.77
CA VAL A 242 12.10 -10.82 12.16
C VAL A 242 12.18 -11.33 13.59
N ALA A 243 13.30 -11.92 14.00
CA ALA A 243 13.51 -12.38 15.37
C ALA A 243 13.41 -11.22 16.37
N GLU A 244 14.19 -10.16 16.14
CA GLU A 244 14.21 -8.96 16.99
C GLU A 244 12.82 -8.31 17.08
N ALA A 245 12.13 -8.14 15.96
CA ALA A 245 10.79 -7.58 15.93
C ALA A 245 9.79 -8.43 16.74
N MET A 246 9.83 -9.75 16.58
CA MET A 246 8.93 -10.66 17.29
C MET A 246 9.19 -10.65 18.80
N GLU A 247 10.45 -10.55 19.22
CA GLU A 247 10.87 -10.46 20.63
C GLU A 247 10.53 -9.12 21.27
N CYS A 248 10.78 -8.01 20.58
CA CYS A 248 10.54 -6.66 21.09
C CYS A 248 9.05 -6.31 21.13
N HIS A 249 8.23 -6.86 20.23
CA HIS A 249 6.82 -6.51 20.07
C HIS A 249 5.89 -7.72 20.20
N PRO A 250 5.93 -8.49 21.32
CA PRO A 250 5.12 -9.71 21.47
C PRO A 250 3.63 -9.41 21.51
N ALA A 251 3.23 -8.19 21.89
CA ALA A 251 1.82 -7.75 21.95
C ALA A 251 1.26 -7.28 20.57
N ALA A 252 2.10 -7.08 19.56
CA ALA A 252 1.67 -6.55 18.27
C ALA A 252 1.12 -7.65 17.34
N GLY A 253 -0.11 -8.11 17.61
CA GLY A 253 -0.68 -9.30 16.96
C GLY A 253 -0.73 -9.27 15.43
N THR A 254 -0.92 -8.11 14.81
CA THR A 254 -0.91 -7.99 13.34
C THR A 254 0.50 -8.12 12.76
N MET A 255 1.51 -7.52 13.39
CA MET A 255 2.92 -7.66 13.03
C MET A 255 3.38 -9.11 13.21
N GLN A 256 3.04 -9.72 14.35
CA GLN A 256 3.33 -11.15 14.65
C GLN A 256 2.75 -12.08 13.58
N ARG A 257 1.51 -11.82 13.14
CA ARG A 257 0.87 -12.57 12.06
C ARG A 257 1.65 -12.46 10.75
N GLN A 258 2.11 -11.25 10.39
CA GLN A 258 2.90 -11.05 9.17
C GLN A 258 4.27 -11.72 9.27
N ALA A 259 4.91 -11.67 10.43
CA ALA A 259 6.16 -12.40 10.67
C ALA A 259 5.97 -13.92 10.47
N CYS A 260 4.89 -14.50 10.98
CA CYS A 260 4.57 -15.92 10.75
C CYS A 260 4.37 -16.25 9.27
N LEU A 261 3.67 -15.38 8.50
CA LEU A 261 3.48 -15.57 7.06
C LEU A 261 4.78 -15.47 6.27
N LEU A 262 5.66 -14.55 6.64
CA LEU A 262 7.00 -14.40 6.08
C LEU A 262 7.82 -15.68 6.31
N LEU A 263 7.90 -16.14 7.56
CA LEU A 263 8.65 -17.35 7.94
C LEU A 263 8.11 -18.61 7.27
N ARG A 264 6.78 -18.70 7.10
CA ARG A 264 6.15 -19.76 6.31
C ARG A 264 6.66 -19.76 4.86
N ASN A 265 6.66 -18.60 4.19
CA ASN A 265 7.13 -18.48 2.81
C ASN A 265 8.62 -18.84 2.68
N PHE A 266 9.41 -18.54 3.70
CA PHE A 266 10.82 -18.92 3.77
C PHE A 266 11.02 -20.43 3.93
N ALA A 267 10.21 -21.09 4.77
CA ALA A 267 10.33 -22.52 5.09
C ALA A 267 9.82 -23.48 4.01
N VAL A 268 8.79 -23.09 3.23
CA VAL A 268 8.03 -24.02 2.38
C VAL A 268 8.84 -24.63 1.23
N ARG A 269 9.85 -23.93 0.70
CA ARG A 269 10.57 -24.33 -0.53
C ARG A 269 12.10 -24.30 -0.41
N SER A 270 12.65 -24.14 0.78
CA SER A 270 14.10 -24.16 1.00
C SER A 270 14.47 -24.84 2.31
N SER A 271 15.16 -25.99 2.21
CA SER A 271 15.69 -26.69 3.38
C SER A 271 16.80 -25.88 4.07
N GLU A 272 17.59 -25.14 3.31
CA GLU A 272 18.64 -24.26 3.83
C GLU A 272 18.03 -23.15 4.70
N ILE A 273 17.00 -22.45 4.19
CA ILE A 273 16.33 -21.40 4.96
C ILE A 273 15.61 -22.01 6.17
N ARG A 274 15.01 -23.19 6.04
CA ARG A 274 14.42 -23.90 7.18
C ARG A 274 15.44 -24.10 8.29
N SER A 275 16.63 -24.62 7.98
CA SER A 275 17.70 -24.78 8.98
C SER A 275 18.08 -23.44 9.62
N ALA A 276 18.25 -22.38 8.82
CA ALA A 276 18.57 -21.05 9.34
C ALA A 276 17.48 -20.48 10.28
N VAL A 277 16.20 -20.73 9.98
CA VAL A 277 15.07 -20.34 10.84
C VAL A 277 15.13 -21.09 12.18
N LEU A 278 15.43 -22.39 12.16
CA LEU A 278 15.52 -23.24 13.34
C LEU A 278 16.73 -22.87 14.21
N GLU A 279 17.89 -22.65 13.60
CA GLU A 279 19.12 -22.25 14.29
C GLU A 279 18.97 -20.92 15.04
N LYS A 280 18.14 -20.00 14.52
CA LYS A 280 17.80 -18.73 15.18
C LYS A 280 16.74 -18.86 16.28
N GLY A 281 16.18 -20.05 16.54
CA GLY A 281 15.19 -20.25 17.60
C GLY A 281 13.82 -19.63 17.34
N LEU A 282 13.51 -19.26 16.08
CA LEU A 282 12.26 -18.61 15.68
C LEU A 282 11.01 -19.46 15.92
N GLU A 283 11.15 -20.79 16.09
CA GLU A 283 10.05 -21.67 16.48
C GLU A 283 9.35 -21.17 17.76
N SER A 284 10.13 -20.84 18.79
CA SER A 284 9.61 -20.43 20.09
C SER A 284 8.76 -19.15 19.98
N LEU A 285 9.19 -18.22 19.14
CA LEU A 285 8.52 -16.96 18.84
C LEU A 285 7.23 -17.19 18.02
N ILE A 286 7.25 -18.10 17.04
CA ILE A 286 6.05 -18.49 16.29
C ILE A 286 5.00 -19.10 17.24
N ARG A 287 5.41 -20.00 18.14
CA ARG A 287 4.51 -20.60 19.15
C ARG A 287 4.01 -19.57 20.15
N GLN A 288 4.83 -18.61 20.55
CA GLN A 288 4.40 -17.49 21.40
C GLN A 288 3.33 -16.64 20.69
N ALA A 289 3.57 -16.22 19.45
CA ALA A 289 2.61 -15.47 18.64
C ALA A 289 1.27 -16.21 18.52
N LYS A 290 1.31 -17.51 18.24
CA LYS A 290 0.15 -18.39 18.15
C LYS A 290 -0.69 -18.41 19.44
N ARG A 291 -0.03 -18.46 20.60
CA ARG A 291 -0.69 -18.49 21.93
C ARG A 291 -1.27 -17.13 22.31
N MET A 292 -0.54 -16.05 22.03
CA MET A 292 -0.92 -14.70 22.44
C MET A 292 -2.04 -14.11 21.58
N HIS A 293 -2.09 -14.45 20.27
CA HIS A 293 -2.95 -13.78 19.31
C HIS A 293 -3.81 -14.75 18.52
N ALA A 294 -5.14 -14.65 18.67
CA ALA A 294 -6.08 -15.46 17.90
C ALA A 294 -5.89 -15.32 16.38
N SER A 295 -5.53 -14.11 15.90
CA SER A 295 -5.27 -13.83 14.49
C SER A 295 -4.01 -14.50 13.93
N CYS A 296 -3.10 -14.98 14.79
CA CYS A 296 -1.88 -15.67 14.39
C CYS A 296 -2.06 -17.18 14.22
N LYS A 297 -3.16 -17.77 14.71
CA LYS A 297 -3.33 -19.23 14.77
C LYS A 297 -3.05 -19.94 13.44
N ASP A 298 -3.71 -19.50 12.37
CA ASP A 298 -3.57 -20.13 11.05
C ASP A 298 -2.18 -19.91 10.46
N ALA A 299 -1.66 -18.68 10.56
CA ALA A 299 -0.36 -18.31 10.00
C ALA A 299 0.79 -19.04 10.71
N ALA A 300 0.75 -19.09 12.05
CA ALA A 300 1.75 -19.77 12.87
C ALA A 300 1.72 -21.29 12.68
N SER A 301 0.52 -21.90 12.67
CA SER A 301 0.38 -23.34 12.44
C SER A 301 0.90 -23.74 11.05
N ALA A 302 0.61 -22.92 10.04
CA ALA A 302 1.15 -23.15 8.70
C ALA A 302 2.68 -22.99 8.65
N ALA A 303 3.25 -21.99 9.35
CA ALA A 303 4.70 -21.82 9.44
C ALA A 303 5.37 -23.03 10.12
N LEU A 304 4.87 -23.46 11.28
CA LEU A 304 5.40 -24.62 12.03
C LEU A 304 5.32 -25.91 11.21
N ARG A 305 4.19 -26.15 10.51
CA ARG A 305 4.07 -27.29 9.61
C ARG A 305 5.12 -27.24 8.49
N ASP A 306 5.30 -26.09 7.84
CA ASP A 306 6.23 -25.94 6.72
C ASP A 306 7.72 -25.96 7.21
N LEU A 307 7.95 -25.74 8.51
CA LEU A 307 9.23 -25.96 9.20
C LEU A 307 9.46 -27.44 9.61
N GLY A 308 8.45 -28.30 9.52
CA GLY A 308 8.58 -29.74 9.78
C GLY A 308 8.18 -30.20 11.18
N PHE A 309 7.49 -29.37 11.96
CA PHE A 309 6.95 -29.76 13.26
C PHE A 309 5.66 -30.57 13.09
N ASN A 310 5.50 -31.65 13.86
CA ASN A 310 4.30 -32.51 13.85
C ASN A 310 3.24 -32.06 14.87
N ASP A 311 3.67 -31.43 15.95
CA ASP A 311 2.88 -30.83 17.04
C ASP A 311 2.53 -29.36 16.72
N TYR A 312 2.42 -29.02 15.43
CA TYR A 312 2.18 -27.65 14.97
C TYR A 312 0.79 -27.12 15.34
N ASN A 313 -0.15 -27.98 15.73
CA ASN A 313 -1.49 -27.61 16.20
C ASN A 313 -1.53 -27.27 17.69
N ASP A 314 -0.48 -27.61 18.44
CA ASP A 314 -0.36 -27.33 19.88
C ASP A 314 0.10 -25.90 20.19
#